data_AF-A0A736KK05-F1
#
_entry.id   AF-A0A736KK05-F1
#
_cell.length_a   1.000
_cell.length_b   1.000
_cell.length_c   1.000
_cell.angle_alpha   90.00
_cell.angle_beta   90.00
_cell.angle_gamma   90.00
#
_symmetry.space_group_name_H-M   'P 1'
#
loop_
_entity.id
_entity.type
_entity.pdbx_description
1 polymer ?
#
loop_
_entity_poly.entity_id
_entity_poly.type
_entity_poly.pdbx_seq_one_letter_code
_entity_poly.pdbx_strand_id
1 'polypeptide(L)' 'MIPTDLARTPELSRIKRQYHLTEAMYWRKAGDKSMKSFCLDMARRERMNKGEFLANPSELPF' A
#
# COMPACT_ATOMS: atom_id res chain seq x y z
N MET A 1 10.89 -6.27 -0.52
CA MET A 1 9.70 -5.69 0.12
C MET A 1 9.87 -4.21 0.28
N ILE A 2 8.89 -3.42 -0.17
CA ILE A 2 8.80 -1.98 0.15
C ILE A 2 8.48 -1.76 1.63
N PRO A 3 8.70 -0.56 2.18
CA PRO A 3 8.37 -0.24 3.57
C PRO A 3 6.90 -0.49 3.89
N THR A 4 6.64 -1.12 5.04
CA THR A 4 5.30 -1.48 5.53
C THR A 4 4.50 -0.29 6.08
N ASP A 5 5.14 0.88 6.22
CA ASP A 5 4.45 2.10 6.61
C ASP A 5 3.46 2.54 5.53
N LEU A 6 2.34 3.12 5.93
CA LEU A 6 1.34 3.64 5.00
C LEU A 6 1.93 4.77 4.15
N ALA A 7 1.51 4.84 2.89
CA ALA A 7 1.90 5.95 2.02
C ALA A 7 1.39 7.30 2.55
N ARG A 8 2.25 8.32 2.43
CA ARG A 8 1.98 9.70 2.85
C ARG A 8 1.22 10.52 1.82
N THR A 9 1.20 10.08 0.56
CA THR A 9 0.48 10.75 -0.54
C THR A 9 -0.43 9.76 -1.27
N PRO A 10 -1.49 10.24 -1.94
CA PRO A 10 -2.38 9.38 -2.74
C PRO A 10 -1.64 8.64 -3.86
N GLU A 11 -0.68 9.30 -4.50
CA GLU A 11 0.10 8.72 -5.60
C GLU A 11 0.96 7.56 -5.11
N LEU A 12 1.70 7.77 -4.02
CA LEU A 12 2.50 6.72 -3.40
C LEU A 12 1.61 5.57 -2.90
N SER A 13 0.42 5.85 -2.38
CA SER A 13 -0.52 4.82 -1.93
C SER A 13 -0.95 3.90 -3.08
N ARG A 14 -1.25 4.49 -4.25
CA ARG A 14 -1.59 3.71 -5.46
C ARG A 14 -0.43 2.82 -5.90
N ILE A 15 0.79 3.36 -5.94
CA ILE A 15 2.00 2.62 -6.32
C ILE A 15 2.27 1.49 -5.33
N LYS A 16 2.24 1.77 -4.03
CA LYS A 16 2.43 0.75 -2.97
C LYS A 16 1.39 -0.34 -3.04
N ARG A 17 0.11 0.01 -3.23
CA ARG A 17 -0.98 -0.96 -3.40
C ARG A 17 -0.73 -1.85 -4.62
N GLN A 18 -0.34 -1.29 -5.76
CA GLN A 18 -0.06 -2.08 -6.96
C GLN A 18 1.11 -3.04 -6.73
N TYR A 19 2.18 -2.58 -6.08
CA TYR A 19 3.31 -3.43 -5.71
C TYR A 19 2.87 -4.62 -4.85
N HIS A 20 2.12 -4.37 -3.76
CA HIS A 20 1.66 -5.44 -2.88
C HIS A 20 0.75 -6.45 -3.59
N LEU A 21 -0.07 -6.01 -4.54
CA LEU A 21 -0.88 -6.92 -5.36
C LEU A 21 -0.01 -7.79 -6.27
N THR A 22 0.98 -7.21 -6.94
CA THR A 22 1.94 -7.95 -7.77
C THR A 22 2.73 -8.97 -6.94
N GLU A 23 3.20 -8.57 -5.76
CA GLU A 23 3.93 -9.44 -4.85
C GLU A 23 3.04 -10.58 -4.32
N ALA A 24 1.76 -10.31 -4.02
CA ALA A 24 0.79 -11.35 -3.67
C ALA A 24 0.57 -12.37 -4.81
N MET A 25 0.61 -11.94 -6.08
CA MET A 25 0.54 -12.84 -7.23
C MET A 25 1.78 -13.72 -7.33
N TYR A 26 2.97 -13.16 -7.07
CA TYR A 26 4.21 -13.93 -7.00
C TYR A 26 4.14 -15.00 -5.90
N TRP A 27 3.76 -14.64 -4.68
CA TRP A 27 3.67 -15.59 -3.56
C TRP A 27 2.61 -16.67 -3.78
N ARG A 28 1.51 -16.34 -4.47
CA ARG A 28 0.54 -17.35 -4.93
C ARG A 28 1.18 -18.38 -5.84
N LYS A 29 2.07 -17.98 -6.75
CA LYS A 29 2.80 -18.89 -7.65
C LYS A 29 3.88 -19.68 -6.94
N ALA A 30 4.57 -19.06 -5.98
CA ALA A 30 5.58 -19.71 -5.16
C ALA A 30 5.00 -20.69 -4.11
N GLY A 31 3.70 -20.65 -3.85
CA GLY A 31 3.02 -21.53 -2.89
C GLY A 31 3.03 -21.03 -1.44
N ASP A 32 3.58 -19.85 -1.18
CA ASP A 32 3.62 -19.24 0.15
C ASP A 32 2.30 -18.52 0.46
N LYS A 33 1.44 -19.19 1.24
CA LYS A 33 0.13 -18.65 1.64
C LYS A 33 0.24 -17.52 2.67
N SER A 34 1.27 -17.56 3.52
CA SER A 34 1.47 -16.57 4.58
C SER A 34 1.83 -15.23 3.97
N MET A 35 2.85 -15.22 3.10
CA MET A 35 3.30 -14.01 2.43
C MET A 35 2.25 -13.45 1.48
N LYS A 36 1.52 -14.33 0.76
CA LYS A 36 0.35 -13.89 -0.02
C LYS A 36 -0.66 -13.14 0.85
N SER A 37 -1.02 -13.71 2.00
CA SER A 37 -2.00 -13.10 2.91
C SER A 37 -1.51 -11.75 3.46
N PHE A 38 -0.24 -11.70 3.84
CA PHE A 38 0.42 -10.47 4.29
C PHE A 38 0.36 -9.36 3.22
N CYS A 39 0.76 -9.65 1.98
CA CYS A 39 0.72 -8.67 0.89
C CYS A 39 -0.71 -8.19 0.59
N LEU A 40 -1.71 -9.07 0.67
CA LEU A 40 -3.12 -8.68 0.50
C LEU A 40 -3.62 -7.76 1.63
N ASP A 41 -3.19 -8.00 2.87
CA ASP A 41 -3.51 -7.13 4.01
C ASP A 41 -2.90 -5.74 3.79
N MET A 42 -1.64 -5.66 3.37
CA MET A 42 -0.98 -4.40 3.05
C MET A 42 -1.70 -3.63 1.93
N ALA A 43 -2.09 -4.30 0.84
CA ALA A 43 -2.87 -3.69 -0.23
C ALA A 43 -4.25 -3.19 0.26
N ARG A 44 -4.86 -3.90 1.22
CA ARG A 44 -6.12 -3.47 1.85
C ARG A 44 -5.90 -2.24 2.73
N ARG A 45 -4.83 -2.21 3.53
CA ARG A 45 -4.46 -1.05 4.36
C ARG A 45 -4.26 0.20 3.51
N GLU A 46 -3.55 0.09 2.39
CA GLU A 46 -3.40 1.19 1.43
C GLU A 46 -4.73 1.63 0.81
N ARG A 47 -5.67 0.71 0.55
CA ARG A 47 -7.04 1.08 0.10
C ARG A 47 -7.85 1.77 1.20
N MET A 48 -7.68 1.35 2.44
CA MET A 48 -8.37 1.91 3.61
C MET A 48 -7.75 3.23 4.08
N ASN A 49 -6.53 3.54 3.62
CA ASN A 49 -5.87 4.82 3.77
C ASN A 49 -6.67 5.90 2.98
N LYS A 50 -7.83 6.30 3.52
CA LYS A 50 -8.80 7.25 2.95
C LYS A 50 -8.37 8.71 3.13
N GLY A 51 -7.08 8.98 3.06
CA GLY A 51 -6.62 10.34 2.87
C GLY A 51 -6.77 11.33 4.01
N GLU A 52 -6.46 10.92 5.24
CA GLU A 52 -5.62 11.79 6.09
C GLU A 52 -4.17 11.73 5.60
N PHE A 53 -3.95 11.73 4.27
CA PHE A 53 -2.65 12.05 3.69
C PHE A 53 -2.34 13.40 4.31
N LEU A 54 -1.45 13.42 5.28
CA LEU A 54 -1.02 14.64 5.95
C LEU A 54 -0.32 15.46 4.87
N ALA A 55 -1.10 16.14 4.03
CA ALA A 55 -0.68 17.39 3.44
C ALA A 55 -0.25 18.20 4.66
N ASN A 56 1.01 18.62 4.66
CA ASN A 56 1.41 19.63 5.61
C ASN A 56 0.35 20.75 5.55
N PRO A 57 -0.15 21.27 6.68
CA PRO A 57 -1.09 22.39 6.66
C PRO A 57 -0.59 23.60 5.87
N SER A 58 0.71 23.64 5.55
CA SER A 58 1.38 24.62 4.69
C SER A 58 1.27 24.39 3.17
N GLU A 59 0.65 23.30 2.71
CA GLU A 59 0.56 22.94 1.27
C GLU A 59 -0.88 22.95 0.71
N LEU A 60 -1.86 23.42 1.49
CA LEU A 60 -3.22 23.65 0.97
C LEU A 60 -3.32 25.06 0.38
N PRO A 61 -3.65 25.23 -0.92
CA PRO A 61 -4.03 26.54 -1.42
C PRO A 61 -5.45 26.84 -0.92
N PHE A 62 -5.59 28.03 -0.37
CA PHE A 62 -6.82 28.73 0.04
C PHE A 62 -8.04 28.43 -0.84
#